data_AF-A0A348TNM2-F1
#
_entry.id   AF-A0A348TNM2-F1
#
_cell.length_a   1.000
_cell.length_b   1.000
_cell.length_c   1.000
_cell.angle_alpha   90.00
_cell.angle_beta   90.00
_cell.angle_gamma   90.00
#
_symmetry.space_group_name_H-M   'P 1'
#
loop_
_entity.id
_entity.type
_entity.pdbx_description
1 polymer ?
#
loop_
_entity_poly.entity_id
_entity_poly.type
_entity_poly.pdbx_seq_one_letter_code
_entity_poly.pdbx_strand_id
1 'polypeptide(L)'
;GFDYLRDNMARDTAELVQRKHHYAMVDEVDSVLIDDARTPLIIAGPVQRGDEHEFYELKPRVLKLVEAQKKLVADFLNQAKKTLTEKPEDKEAALALFRAYRGLPKSKVLIKFLSESGIKLILQKTENFYMQENNKEMPKADEPLYFTIDEKHNSIELTDKGIDLITKEGEDPHFFIMPDLSTDLALTENEPNLTNEQKLEKKEQVISEYTAKNQRIHT
;
A
#
# COMPACT_ATOMS: atom_id res chain seq x y z
N GLY A 1 7.03 29.24 19.71
CA GLY A 1 7.16 28.20 18.69
C GLY A 1 6.97 26.82 19.29
N PHE A 2 8.01 26.27 19.91
CA PHE A 2 7.96 24.90 20.46
C PHE A 2 6.90 24.67 21.53
N ASP A 3 6.60 25.65 22.37
CA ASP A 3 5.51 25.53 23.35
C ASP A 3 4.15 25.26 22.68
N TYR A 4 3.86 25.93 21.56
CA TYR A 4 2.64 25.67 20.79
C TYR A 4 2.62 24.23 20.26
N LEU A 5 3.75 23.74 19.75
CA LEU A 5 3.86 22.35 19.28
C LEU A 5 3.69 21.34 20.44
N ARG A 6 4.28 21.62 21.61
CA ARG A 6 4.16 20.77 22.82
C ARG A 6 2.73 20.74 23.35
N ASP A 7 2.06 21.89 23.39
CA ASP A 7 0.67 22.00 23.83
C ASP A 7 -0.27 21.18 22.92
N ASN A 8 0.03 21.09 21.63
CA ASN A 8 -0.72 20.23 20.69
C ASN A 8 -0.37 18.73 20.80
N MET A 9 0.62 18.36 21.61
CA MET A 9 0.98 16.98 21.94
C MET A 9 0.58 16.59 23.37
N ALA A 10 0.09 17.54 24.18
CA ALA A 10 -0.33 17.31 25.56
C ALA A 10 -1.55 16.38 25.62
N ARG A 11 -1.59 15.49 26.63
CA ARG A 11 -2.70 14.55 26.80
C ARG A 11 -3.83 15.16 27.62
N ASP A 12 -3.46 16.04 28.54
CA ASP A 12 -4.39 16.67 29.47
C ASP A 12 -4.30 18.20 29.38
N THR A 13 -5.45 18.87 29.60
CA THR A 13 -5.53 20.34 29.56
C THR A 13 -4.72 21.02 30.66
N ALA A 14 -4.39 20.29 31.73
CA ALA A 14 -3.56 20.78 32.83
C ALA A 14 -2.06 20.88 32.46
N GLU A 15 -1.64 20.22 31.38
CA GLU A 15 -0.26 20.23 30.89
C GLU A 15 0.02 21.39 29.91
N LEU A 16 -1.03 22.10 29.48
CA LEU A 16 -0.93 23.23 28.56
C LEU A 16 -0.23 24.42 29.22
N VAL A 17 0.77 24.97 28.53
CA VAL A 17 1.59 26.08 29.04
C VAL A 17 1.16 27.41 28.41
N GLN A 18 0.71 27.40 27.16
CA GLN A 18 0.27 28.61 26.47
C GLN A 18 -1.22 28.90 26.68
N ARG A 19 -1.53 30.19 26.79
CA ARG A 19 -2.89 30.71 26.66
C ARG A 19 -3.11 31.22 25.23
N LYS A 20 -4.31 31.75 24.94
CA LYS A 20 -4.63 32.35 23.64
C LYS A 20 -3.60 33.41 23.24
N HIS A 21 -3.12 33.38 22.00
CA HIS A 21 -2.20 34.40 21.47
C HIS A 21 -2.98 35.68 21.16
N HIS A 22 -2.63 36.78 21.83
CA HIS A 22 -3.34 38.06 21.72
C HIS A 22 -2.62 39.06 20.81
N TYR A 23 -1.32 39.27 21.04
CA TYR A 23 -0.48 40.18 20.27
C TYR A 23 0.98 39.78 20.46
N ALA A 24 1.81 39.97 19.44
CA ALA A 24 3.25 39.73 19.49
C ALA A 24 3.99 40.88 18.81
N MET A 25 5.03 41.39 19.47
CA MET A 25 6.02 42.26 18.85
C MET A 25 7.24 41.41 18.56
N VAL A 26 7.67 41.39 17.30
CA VAL A 26 8.82 40.61 16.85
C VAL A 26 9.95 41.60 16.59
N ASP A 27 10.98 41.52 17.41
CA ASP A 27 12.24 42.21 17.16
C ASP A 27 13.04 41.44 16.10
N GLU A 28 13.87 42.13 15.32
CA GLU A 28 14.63 41.54 14.19
C GLU A 28 13.74 40.76 13.21
N VAL A 29 12.71 41.44 12.70
CA VAL A 29 11.63 40.83 11.91
C VAL A 29 12.13 40.13 10.63
N ASP A 30 13.19 40.66 10.01
CA ASP A 30 13.83 40.08 8.84
C ASP A 30 14.52 38.76 9.17
N SER A 31 15.31 38.71 10.24
CA SER A 31 15.94 37.47 10.71
C SER A 31 14.89 36.40 11.04
N VAL A 32 13.85 36.75 11.82
CA VAL A 32 12.89 35.78 12.37
C VAL A 32 11.86 35.31 11.33
N LEU A 33 11.27 36.22 10.54
CA LEU A 33 10.16 35.89 9.63
C LEU A 33 10.60 35.62 8.18
N ILE A 34 11.85 35.89 7.81
CA ILE A 34 12.38 35.61 6.47
C ILE A 34 13.45 34.54 6.54
N ASP A 35 14.51 34.78 7.30
CA ASP A 35 15.67 33.90 7.26
C ASP A 35 15.43 32.59 7.99
N ASP A 36 15.00 32.65 9.24
CA ASP A 36 14.75 31.48 10.10
C ASP A 36 13.45 30.75 9.74
N ALA A 37 12.44 31.45 9.23
CA ALA A 37 11.16 30.86 8.83
C ALA A 37 11.27 29.83 7.69
N ARG A 38 12.42 29.78 6.99
CA ARG A 38 12.70 28.75 5.98
C ARG A 38 12.96 27.36 6.58
N THR A 39 13.32 27.30 7.85
CA THR A 39 13.55 26.04 8.56
C THR A 39 12.33 25.74 9.45
N PRO A 40 11.62 24.62 9.24
CA PRO A 40 10.46 24.29 10.06
C PRO A 40 10.87 24.00 11.52
N LEU A 41 10.05 24.44 12.48
CA LEU A 41 10.20 24.02 13.88
C LEU A 41 9.71 22.58 14.06
N ILE A 42 10.58 21.68 14.52
CA ILE A 42 10.30 20.25 14.67
C ILE A 42 10.63 19.78 16.09
N ILE A 43 9.72 19.01 16.71
CA ILE A 43 10.00 18.25 17.95
C ILE A 43 10.26 16.80 17.57
N ALA A 44 11.51 16.35 17.69
CA ALA A 44 11.86 14.95 17.50
C ALA A 44 11.65 14.18 18.81
N GLY A 45 10.82 13.13 18.76
CA GLY A 45 10.69 12.17 19.84
C GLY A 45 11.82 11.12 19.80
N PRO A 46 12.07 10.41 20.91
CA PRO A 46 12.93 9.23 20.88
C PRO A 46 12.31 8.19 19.93
N VAL A 47 13.13 7.64 19.03
CA VAL A 47 12.70 6.53 18.16
C VAL A 47 12.54 5.30 19.05
N GLN A 48 11.33 4.73 19.08
CA GLN A 48 11.14 3.45 19.73
C GLN A 48 11.97 2.42 18.97
N ARG A 49 12.87 1.71 19.65
CA ARG A 49 13.71 0.66 19.03
C ARG A 49 12.91 -0.59 18.59
N GLY A 50 11.57 -0.54 18.59
CA GLY A 50 10.69 -1.63 18.19
C GLY A 50 10.74 -1.92 16.69
N ASP A 51 10.86 -0.87 15.87
CA ASP A 51 10.69 -0.95 14.42
C ASP A 51 11.84 -1.69 13.69
N GLU A 52 13.01 -1.83 14.32
CA GLU A 52 14.11 -2.63 13.74
C GLU A 52 13.72 -4.11 13.64
N HIS A 53 13.02 -4.65 14.64
CA HIS A 53 12.65 -6.07 14.67
C HIS A 53 11.71 -6.43 13.51
N GLU A 54 10.67 -5.64 13.29
CA GLU A 54 9.67 -5.91 12.25
C GLU A 54 10.28 -5.82 10.84
N PHE A 55 11.16 -4.85 10.61
CA PHE A 55 11.89 -4.75 9.35
C PHE A 55 12.70 -6.03 9.06
N TYR A 56 13.47 -6.53 10.03
CA TYR A 56 14.28 -7.74 9.83
C TYR A 56 13.42 -9.00 9.66
N GLU A 57 12.24 -9.06 10.29
CA GLU A 57 11.29 -10.17 10.16
C GLU A 57 10.56 -10.18 8.81
N LEU A 58 10.14 -9.01 8.31
CA LEU A 58 9.39 -8.88 7.06
C LEU A 58 10.28 -8.87 5.82
N LYS A 59 11.50 -8.32 5.91
CA LYS A 59 12.46 -8.25 4.80
C LYS A 59 12.62 -9.56 4.01
N PRO A 60 12.85 -10.73 4.62
CA PRO A 60 12.99 -11.98 3.85
C PRO A 60 11.70 -12.37 3.10
N ARG A 61 10.52 -12.08 3.65
CA ARG A 61 9.22 -12.33 2.98
C ARG A 61 9.07 -11.42 1.76
N VAL A 62 9.35 -10.14 1.92
CA VAL A 62 9.29 -9.14 0.83
C VAL A 62 10.31 -9.46 -0.26
N LEU A 63 11.53 -9.89 0.09
CA LEU A 63 12.53 -10.30 -0.88
C LEU A 63 12.04 -11.50 -1.72
N LYS A 64 11.50 -12.54 -1.09
CA LYS A 64 10.92 -13.70 -1.78
C LYS A 64 9.81 -13.28 -2.76
N LEU A 65 8.92 -12.38 -2.32
CA LEU A 65 7.85 -11.81 -3.14
C LEU A 65 8.38 -11.09 -4.38
N VAL A 66 9.34 -10.17 -4.19
CA VAL A 66 9.94 -9.39 -5.27
C VAL A 66 10.71 -10.28 -6.26
N GLU A 67 11.42 -11.30 -5.78
CA GLU A 67 12.11 -12.25 -6.65
C GLU A 67 11.14 -13.09 -7.49
N ALA A 68 10.04 -13.56 -6.89
CA ALA A 68 9.00 -14.29 -7.60
C ALA A 68 8.34 -13.42 -8.68
N GLN A 69 8.02 -12.17 -8.36
CA GLN A 69 7.49 -11.20 -9.32
C GLN A 69 8.47 -10.93 -10.47
N LYS A 70 9.77 -10.74 -10.18
CA LYS A 70 10.79 -10.49 -11.21
C LYS A 70 10.88 -11.63 -12.22
N LYS A 71 10.85 -12.89 -11.75
CA LYS A 71 10.86 -14.06 -12.63
C LYS A 71 9.62 -14.09 -13.53
N LEU A 72 8.44 -13.94 -12.92
CA LEU A 72 7.17 -13.93 -13.65
C LEU A 72 7.10 -12.82 -14.72
N VAL A 73 7.52 -11.59 -14.37
CA VAL A 73 7.54 -10.47 -15.31
C VAL A 73 8.55 -10.72 -16.44
N ALA A 74 9.70 -11.33 -16.15
CA ALA A 74 10.66 -11.70 -17.19
C ALA A 74 10.06 -12.70 -18.19
N ASP A 75 9.30 -13.69 -17.71
CA ASP A 75 8.62 -14.66 -18.56
C ASP A 75 7.57 -14.00 -19.46
N PHE A 76 6.73 -13.11 -18.90
CA PHE A 76 5.77 -12.34 -19.69
C PHE A 76 6.44 -11.43 -20.73
N LEU A 77 7.55 -10.77 -20.37
CA LEU A 77 8.31 -9.95 -21.32
C LEU A 77 8.89 -10.78 -22.46
N ASN A 78 9.39 -11.98 -22.17
CA ASN A 78 9.95 -12.88 -23.17
C ASN A 78 8.85 -13.37 -24.13
N GLN A 79 7.68 -13.74 -23.60
CA GLN A 79 6.51 -14.10 -24.40
C GLN A 79 6.07 -12.94 -25.30
N ALA A 80 5.91 -11.73 -24.74
CA ALA A 80 5.52 -10.55 -25.49
C ALA A 80 6.52 -10.22 -26.60
N LYS A 81 7.82 -10.24 -26.32
CA LYS A 81 8.88 -9.98 -27.32
C LYS A 81 8.86 -10.97 -28.47
N LYS A 82 8.72 -12.25 -28.17
CA LYS A 82 8.72 -13.31 -29.18
C LYS A 82 7.53 -13.16 -30.13
N THR A 83 6.33 -12.97 -29.57
CA THR A 83 5.11 -13.00 -30.36
C THR A 83 4.77 -11.65 -31.01
N LEU A 84 4.93 -10.52 -30.32
CA LEU A 84 4.54 -9.20 -30.86
C LEU A 84 5.44 -8.71 -32.01
N THR A 85 6.67 -9.24 -32.11
CA THR A 85 7.56 -8.94 -33.24
C THR A 85 7.04 -9.56 -34.54
N GLU A 86 6.40 -10.74 -34.46
CA GLU A 86 5.87 -11.47 -35.61
C GLU A 86 4.37 -11.19 -35.85
N LYS A 87 3.60 -11.02 -34.77
CA LYS A 87 2.14 -10.85 -34.77
C LYS A 87 1.73 -9.72 -33.80
N PRO A 88 1.77 -8.46 -34.25
CA PRO A 88 1.45 -7.29 -33.42
C PRO A 88 0.01 -7.28 -32.87
N GLU A 89 -0.91 -7.98 -33.53
CA GLU A 89 -2.34 -8.08 -33.17
C GLU A 89 -2.67 -9.21 -32.16
N ASP A 90 -1.68 -9.98 -31.72
CA ASP A 90 -1.88 -11.08 -30.78
C ASP A 90 -2.30 -10.57 -29.38
N LYS A 91 -3.54 -10.89 -28.99
CA LYS A 91 -4.13 -10.43 -27.72
C LYS A 91 -3.46 -11.03 -26.48
N GLU A 92 -2.98 -12.27 -26.56
CA GLU A 92 -2.32 -12.92 -25.42
C GLU A 92 -0.94 -12.33 -25.18
N ALA A 93 -0.21 -12.06 -26.26
CA ALA A 93 1.09 -11.40 -26.18
C ALA A 93 0.97 -9.93 -25.73
N ALA A 94 -0.08 -9.23 -26.17
CA ALA A 94 -0.40 -7.88 -25.70
C ALA A 94 -0.77 -7.87 -24.21
N LEU A 95 -1.54 -8.86 -23.74
CA LEU A 95 -1.82 -9.07 -22.31
C LEU A 95 -0.56 -9.37 -21.51
N ALA A 96 0.35 -10.21 -22.02
CA ALA A 96 1.64 -10.47 -21.37
C ALA A 96 2.47 -9.19 -21.23
N LEU A 97 2.51 -8.33 -22.27
CA LEU A 97 3.14 -7.02 -22.19
C LEU A 97 2.49 -6.13 -21.12
N PHE A 98 1.16 -6.10 -21.06
CA PHE A 98 0.43 -5.33 -20.07
C PHE A 98 0.70 -5.82 -18.64
N ARG A 99 0.72 -7.13 -18.41
CA ARG A 99 1.08 -7.75 -17.13
C ARG A 99 2.51 -7.43 -16.70
N ALA A 100 3.46 -7.44 -17.63
CA ALA A 100 4.82 -7.04 -17.35
C ALA A 100 4.91 -5.55 -16.93
N TYR A 101 4.11 -4.69 -17.57
CA TYR A 101 4.01 -3.27 -17.20
C TYR A 101 3.37 -3.07 -15.83
N ARG A 102 2.25 -3.73 -15.54
CA ARG A 102 1.59 -3.70 -14.21
C ARG A 102 2.49 -4.23 -13.10
N GLY A 103 3.29 -5.25 -13.40
CA GLY A 103 4.13 -5.89 -12.40
C GLY A 103 5.40 -5.11 -12.05
N LEU A 104 6.15 -4.63 -13.05
CA LEU A 104 7.41 -3.88 -12.86
C LEU A 104 7.58 -2.80 -13.95
N PRO A 105 6.82 -1.68 -13.88
CA PRO A 105 6.79 -0.66 -14.93
C PRO A 105 8.14 0.02 -15.16
N LYS A 106 8.97 0.10 -14.11
CA LYS A 106 10.31 0.71 -14.14
C LYS A 106 11.44 -0.26 -14.50
N SER A 107 11.14 -1.49 -14.93
CA SER A 107 12.16 -2.44 -15.39
C SER A 107 12.89 -1.91 -16.62
N LYS A 108 14.23 -1.84 -16.58
CA LYS A 108 15.06 -1.38 -17.71
C LYS A 108 14.77 -2.16 -19.00
N VAL A 109 14.53 -3.47 -18.88
CA VAL A 109 14.26 -4.37 -20.02
C VAL A 109 12.92 -4.05 -20.67
N LEU A 110 11.90 -3.74 -19.86
CA LEU A 110 10.58 -3.31 -20.31
C LEU A 110 10.66 -1.94 -20.99
N ILE A 111 11.29 -0.96 -20.34
CA ILE A 111 11.43 0.41 -20.89
C ILE A 111 12.11 0.38 -22.27
N LYS A 112 13.15 -0.45 -22.43
CA LYS A 112 13.80 -0.64 -23.73
C LYS A 112 12.83 -1.20 -24.77
N PHE A 113 12.03 -2.20 -24.41
CA PHE A 113 11.07 -2.81 -25.32
C PHE A 113 9.92 -1.86 -25.68
N LEU A 114 9.42 -1.07 -24.72
CA LEU A 114 8.39 -0.06 -24.97
C LEU A 114 8.86 1.07 -25.91
N SER A 115 10.18 1.27 -26.01
CA SER A 115 10.78 2.24 -26.94
C SER A 115 10.82 1.74 -28.39
N GLU A 116 10.53 0.46 -28.63
CA GLU A 116 10.44 -0.09 -29.99
C GLU A 116 9.15 0.37 -30.68
N SER A 117 9.18 0.46 -32.01
CA SER A 117 8.07 1.01 -32.80
C SER A 117 6.79 0.22 -32.60
N GLY A 118 5.69 0.90 -32.28
CA GLY A 118 4.35 0.31 -32.13
C GLY A 118 4.07 -0.38 -30.79
N ILE A 119 5.09 -0.80 -30.03
CA ILE A 119 4.90 -1.54 -28.76
C ILE A 119 4.15 -0.71 -27.72
N LYS A 120 4.51 0.57 -27.55
CA LYS A 120 3.80 1.47 -26.62
C LYS A 120 2.32 1.65 -26.98
N LEU A 121 1.99 1.65 -28.28
CA LEU A 121 0.60 1.77 -28.73
C LEU A 121 -0.19 0.49 -28.42
N ILE A 122 0.43 -0.69 -28.55
CA ILE A 122 -0.16 -1.98 -28.18
C ILE A 122 -0.46 -2.01 -26.67
N LEU A 123 0.50 -1.58 -25.85
CA LEU A 123 0.30 -1.46 -24.39
C LEU A 123 -0.90 -0.55 -24.08
N GLN A 124 -0.95 0.65 -24.64
CA GLN A 124 -2.04 1.61 -24.39
C GLN A 124 -3.40 1.07 -24.82
N LYS A 125 -3.49 0.39 -25.98
CA LYS A 125 -4.73 -0.25 -26.42
C LYS A 125 -5.19 -1.35 -25.46
N THR A 126 -4.23 -2.12 -24.94
CA THR A 126 -4.51 -3.20 -23.99
C THR A 126 -4.94 -2.64 -22.64
N GLU A 127 -4.24 -1.64 -22.11
CA GLU A 127 -4.61 -0.93 -20.88
C GLU A 127 -6.04 -0.38 -20.99
N ASN A 128 -6.35 0.32 -22.10
CA ASN A 128 -7.70 0.84 -22.33
C ASN A 128 -8.77 -0.26 -22.38
N PHE A 129 -8.45 -1.46 -22.87
CA PHE A 129 -9.40 -2.57 -22.88
C PHE A 129 -9.70 -3.07 -21.47
N TYR A 130 -8.69 -3.20 -20.60
CA TYR A 130 -8.91 -3.68 -19.23
C TYR A 130 -9.48 -2.61 -18.29
N MET A 131 -9.25 -1.33 -18.59
CA MET A 131 -9.85 -0.20 -17.87
C MET A 131 -11.29 0.12 -18.32
N GLN A 132 -11.78 -0.47 -19.41
CA GLN A 132 -13.17 -0.30 -19.85
C GLN A 132 -14.17 -0.80 -18.80
N GLU A 133 -15.41 -0.30 -18.87
CA GLU A 133 -16.50 -0.69 -17.98
C GLU A 133 -16.14 -0.58 -16.48
N ASN A 134 -15.50 0.52 -16.09
CA ASN A 134 -15.11 0.78 -14.70
C ASN A 134 -14.17 -0.29 -14.12
N ASN A 135 -13.10 -0.64 -14.85
CA ASN A 135 -12.05 -1.58 -14.43
C ASN A 135 -12.53 -3.02 -14.16
N LYS A 136 -13.69 -3.43 -14.68
CA LYS A 136 -14.29 -4.74 -14.41
C LYS A 136 -13.40 -5.92 -14.79
N GLU A 137 -12.60 -5.78 -15.84
CA GLU A 137 -11.72 -6.84 -16.35
C GLU A 137 -10.29 -6.76 -15.76
N MET A 138 -9.95 -5.67 -15.05
CA MET A 138 -8.63 -5.50 -14.41
C MET A 138 -8.21 -6.68 -13.52
N PRO A 139 -9.09 -7.26 -12.69
CA PRO A 139 -8.71 -8.41 -11.86
C PRO A 139 -8.13 -9.57 -12.66
N LYS A 140 -8.60 -9.82 -13.89
CA LYS A 140 -8.07 -10.90 -14.75
C LYS A 140 -6.67 -10.60 -15.28
N ALA A 141 -6.37 -9.33 -15.50
CA ALA A 141 -5.03 -8.91 -15.89
C ALA A 141 -4.06 -9.11 -14.73
N ASP A 142 -4.49 -8.74 -13.52
CA ASP A 142 -3.65 -8.69 -12.32
C ASP A 142 -3.52 -10.05 -11.61
N GLU A 143 -4.50 -10.95 -11.71
CA GLU A 143 -4.56 -12.29 -11.10
C GLU A 143 -3.24 -13.08 -11.09
N PRO A 144 -2.47 -13.22 -12.19
CA PRO A 144 -1.26 -14.02 -12.16
C PRO A 144 -0.08 -13.35 -11.45
N LEU A 145 -0.12 -12.03 -11.25
CA LEU A 145 0.94 -11.26 -10.60
C LEU A 145 0.88 -11.49 -9.08
N TYR A 146 1.99 -11.26 -8.38
CA TYR A 146 2.03 -11.28 -6.93
C TYR A 146 1.72 -9.90 -6.32
N PHE A 147 2.03 -8.85 -7.06
CA PHE A 147 1.62 -7.49 -6.72
C PHE A 147 1.51 -6.67 -8.00
N THR A 148 0.81 -5.56 -7.91
CA THR A 148 0.66 -4.60 -8.99
C THR A 148 1.20 -3.24 -8.56
N ILE A 149 1.72 -2.49 -9.52
CA ILE A 149 2.23 -1.14 -9.31
C ILE A 149 1.38 -0.19 -10.16
N ASP A 150 0.76 0.78 -9.50
CA ASP A 150 0.11 1.91 -10.17
C ASP A 150 0.97 3.16 -10.03
N GLU A 151 1.65 3.51 -11.13
CA GLU A 151 2.50 4.69 -11.21
C GLU A 151 1.71 6.02 -11.25
N LYS A 152 0.40 5.99 -11.56
CA LYS A 152 -0.43 7.20 -11.56
C LYS A 152 -0.79 7.61 -10.13
N HIS A 153 -1.07 6.64 -9.26
CA HIS A 153 -1.44 6.87 -7.86
C HIS A 153 -0.30 6.62 -6.88
N ASN A 154 0.88 6.21 -7.35
CA ASN A 154 2.02 5.80 -6.53
C ASN A 154 1.64 4.73 -5.48
N SER A 155 0.82 3.77 -5.87
CA SER A 155 0.37 2.68 -5.02
C SER A 155 0.93 1.34 -5.47
N ILE A 156 1.12 0.44 -4.50
CA ILE A 156 1.46 -0.95 -4.72
C ILE A 156 0.41 -1.78 -3.99
N GLU A 157 -0.20 -2.72 -4.70
CA GLU A 157 -1.26 -3.58 -4.17
C GLU A 157 -0.83 -5.03 -4.27
N LEU A 158 -0.95 -5.78 -3.18
CA LEU A 158 -0.76 -7.22 -3.17
C LEU A 158 -1.97 -7.91 -3.80
N THR A 159 -1.72 -8.94 -4.59
CA THR A 159 -2.78 -9.84 -5.05
C THR A 159 -2.93 -11.00 -4.06
N ASP A 160 -4.02 -11.77 -4.18
CA ASP A 160 -4.24 -12.99 -3.37
C ASP A 160 -3.04 -13.94 -3.47
N LYS A 161 -2.52 -14.14 -4.69
CA LYS A 161 -1.32 -14.93 -4.95
C LYS A 161 -0.07 -14.38 -4.25
N GLY A 162 0.05 -13.06 -4.14
CA GLY A 162 1.10 -12.38 -3.39
C GLY A 162 1.02 -12.66 -1.91
N ILE A 163 -0.18 -12.50 -1.34
CA ILE A 163 -0.49 -12.76 0.08
C ILE A 163 -0.16 -14.21 0.41
N ASP A 164 -0.66 -15.16 -0.38
CA ASP A 164 -0.41 -16.59 -0.20
C ASP A 164 1.08 -16.95 -0.18
N LEU A 165 1.91 -16.25 -0.97
CA LEU A 165 3.35 -16.53 -1.06
C LEU A 165 4.12 -16.12 0.22
N ILE A 166 3.66 -15.06 0.89
CA ILE A 166 4.33 -14.43 2.03
C ILE A 166 3.74 -14.82 3.39
N THR A 167 2.52 -15.37 3.40
CA THR A 167 1.94 -16.04 4.55
C THR A 167 2.68 -17.37 4.78
N LYS A 168 3.20 -17.60 6.00
CA LYS A 168 3.91 -18.85 6.29
C LYS A 168 2.94 -20.02 6.47
N GLU A 169 3.42 -21.24 6.25
CA GLU A 169 2.71 -22.45 6.68
C GLU A 169 2.47 -22.39 8.21
N GLY A 170 1.20 -22.35 8.61
CA GLY A 170 0.77 -22.25 10.01
C GLY A 170 0.41 -20.83 10.50
N GLU A 171 0.53 -19.80 9.66
CA GLU A 171 0.00 -18.46 9.95
C GLU A 171 -1.44 -18.31 9.44
N ASP A 172 -2.19 -17.36 10.02
CA ASP A 172 -3.54 -17.01 9.57
C ASP A 172 -3.49 -16.56 8.09
N PRO A 173 -4.26 -17.17 7.17
CA PRO A 173 -4.39 -16.71 5.78
C PRO A 173 -4.82 -15.25 5.67
N HIS A 174 -5.53 -14.72 6.67
CA HIS A 174 -5.97 -13.34 6.75
C HIS A 174 -4.99 -12.45 7.52
N PHE A 175 -3.74 -12.89 7.73
CA PHE A 175 -2.74 -12.11 8.47
C PHE A 175 -2.52 -10.72 7.86
N PHE A 176 -2.53 -10.63 6.52
CA PHE A 176 -2.34 -9.37 5.77
C PHE A 176 -3.66 -8.76 5.26
N ILE A 177 -4.81 -9.34 5.61
CA ILE A 177 -6.12 -8.87 5.16
C ILE A 177 -6.79 -8.15 6.32
N MET A 178 -7.17 -6.89 6.11
CA MET A 178 -7.97 -6.13 7.06
C MET A 178 -9.41 -6.68 7.06
N PRO A 179 -9.93 -7.18 8.19
CA PRO A 179 -11.33 -7.58 8.28
C PRO A 179 -12.24 -6.34 8.22
N ASP A 180 -13.38 -6.47 7.55
CA ASP A 180 -14.40 -5.42 7.57
C ASP A 180 -15.20 -5.53 8.87
N LEU A 181 -14.79 -4.70 9.83
CA LEU A 181 -15.42 -4.63 11.14
C LEU A 181 -16.94 -4.44 11.06
N SER A 182 -17.44 -3.70 10.07
CA SER A 182 -18.88 -3.43 9.95
C SER A 182 -19.64 -4.68 9.55
N THR A 183 -19.11 -5.41 8.58
CA THR A 183 -19.69 -6.66 8.08
C THR A 183 -19.59 -7.76 9.13
N ASP A 184 -18.46 -7.90 9.80
CA ASP A 184 -18.23 -8.95 10.82
C ASP A 184 -19.08 -8.74 12.08
N LEU A 185 -19.26 -7.49 12.52
CA LEU A 185 -20.16 -7.15 13.62
C LEU A 185 -21.63 -7.44 13.25
N ALA A 186 -22.03 -7.16 12.00
CA ALA A 186 -23.38 -7.44 11.52
C ALA A 186 -23.66 -8.94 11.37
N LEU A 187 -22.69 -9.73 10.93
CA LEU A 187 -22.79 -11.19 10.88
C LEU A 187 -22.93 -11.78 12.29
N THR A 188 -22.12 -11.29 13.24
CA THR A 188 -22.17 -11.71 14.64
C THR A 188 -23.52 -11.39 15.30
N GLU A 189 -24.11 -10.24 14.98
CA GLU A 189 -25.43 -9.85 15.49
C GLU A 189 -26.56 -10.74 14.97
N ASN A 190 -26.46 -11.15 13.70
CA ASN A 190 -27.50 -11.92 13.02
C ASN A 190 -27.37 -13.44 13.19
N GLU A 191 -26.36 -13.95 13.91
CA GLU A 191 -26.25 -15.39 14.17
C GLU A 191 -27.43 -15.87 15.06
N PRO A 192 -28.27 -16.81 14.57
CA PRO A 192 -29.46 -17.25 15.30
C PRO A 192 -29.17 -18.20 16.46
N ASN A 193 -27.95 -18.77 16.52
CA ASN A 193 -27.57 -19.83 17.45
C ASN A 193 -26.77 -19.35 18.68
N LEU A 194 -26.57 -18.03 18.83
CA LEU A 194 -25.81 -17.45 19.95
C LEU A 194 -26.72 -16.74 20.93
N THR A 195 -26.46 -16.93 22.21
CA THR A 195 -27.05 -16.10 23.28
C THR A 195 -26.49 -14.68 23.24
N ASN A 196 -27.23 -13.71 23.81
CA ASN A 196 -26.81 -12.30 23.81
C ASN A 196 -25.44 -12.08 24.48
N GLU A 197 -25.10 -12.88 25.49
CA GLU A 197 -23.81 -12.84 26.19
C GLU A 197 -22.68 -13.34 25.29
N GLN A 198 -22.88 -14.45 24.58
CA GLN A 198 -21.91 -14.99 23.61
C GLN A 198 -21.74 -14.08 22.38
N LYS A 199 -22.78 -13.37 21.96
CA LYS A 199 -22.68 -12.35 20.91
C LYS A 199 -21.79 -11.18 21.34
N LEU A 200 -21.93 -10.75 22.59
CA LEU A 200 -21.13 -9.65 23.13
C LEU A 200 -19.64 -10.04 23.21
N GLU A 201 -19.32 -11.23 23.72
CA GLU A 201 -17.93 -11.73 23.77
C GLU A 201 -17.32 -11.86 22.36
N LYS A 202 -18.05 -12.41 21.39
CA LYS A 202 -17.57 -12.48 19.99
C LYS A 202 -17.32 -11.08 19.41
N LYS A 203 -18.19 -10.11 19.66
CA LYS A 203 -18.00 -8.72 19.18
C LYS A 203 -16.74 -8.09 19.78
N GLU A 204 -16.50 -8.28 21.08
CA GLU A 204 -15.27 -7.80 21.73
C GLU A 204 -14.01 -8.47 21.15
N GLN A 205 -14.07 -9.77 20.86
CA GLN A 205 -12.98 -10.48 20.18
C GLN A 205 -12.70 -9.91 18.79
N VAL A 206 -13.74 -9.71 17.96
CA VAL A 206 -13.61 -9.13 16.61
C VAL A 206 -13.01 -7.72 16.67
N ILE A 207 -13.46 -6.88 17.60
CA ILE A 207 -12.91 -5.53 17.80
C ILE A 207 -11.45 -5.59 18.26
N SER A 208 -11.11 -6.49 19.19
CA SER A 208 -9.74 -6.67 19.68
C SER A 208 -8.80 -7.17 18.57
N GLU A 209 -9.22 -8.16 17.78
CA GLU A 209 -8.45 -8.68 16.64
C GLU A 209 -8.26 -7.62 15.56
N TYR A 210 -9.31 -6.86 15.22
CA TYR A 210 -9.23 -5.72 14.32
C TYR A 210 -8.21 -4.70 14.82
N THR A 211 -8.29 -4.32 16.10
CA THR A 211 -7.38 -3.32 16.70
C THR A 211 -5.92 -3.81 16.67
N ALA A 212 -5.69 -5.08 17.01
CA ALA A 212 -4.35 -5.69 16.98
C ALA A 212 -3.78 -5.80 15.56
N LYS A 213 -4.60 -6.18 14.56
CA LYS A 213 -4.19 -6.19 13.13
C LYS A 213 -3.91 -4.77 12.62
N ASN A 214 -4.76 -3.81 12.97
CA ASN A 214 -4.62 -2.43 12.53
C ASN A 214 -3.35 -1.76 13.09
N GLN A 215 -3.00 -2.03 14.36
CA GLN A 215 -1.72 -1.59 14.93
C GLN A 215 -0.53 -2.17 14.16
N ARG A 216 -0.53 -3.46 13.83
CA ARG A 216 0.57 -4.10 13.08
C ARG A 216 0.74 -3.62 11.64
N ILE A 217 -0.33 -3.12 11.00
CA ILE A 217 -0.27 -2.60 9.63
C ILE A 217 0.20 -1.13 9.59
N HIS A 218 -0.01 -0.39 10.68
CA HIS A 218 0.34 1.03 10.79
C HIS A 218 1.57 1.34 11.66
N THR A 219 2.24 0.31 12.19
CA THR A 219 3.59 0.42 12.78
C THR A 219 4.60 0.09 11.68
#